data_AF-A0A4Q4W3Q9-F1
#
_entry.id   AF-A0A4Q4W3Q9-F1
#
_cell.length_a   1.000
_cell.length_b   1.000
_cell.length_c   1.000
_cell.angle_alpha   90.00
_cell.angle_beta   90.00
_cell.angle_gamma   90.00
#
_symmetry.space_group_name_H-M   'P 1'
#
loop_
_entity.id
_entity.type
_entity.pdbx_description
1 polymer ?
#
loop_
_entity_poly.entity_id
_entity_poly.type
_entity_poly.pdbx_seq_one_letter_code
_entity_poly.pdbx_strand_id
1 'polypeptide(L)'
;MDSPYSHELKVAFAAIQRAAEISRSVFAQVDLGVLKKDDLSPVTIADFAIQALLTATFHAAFPNDKFVGEESAAELRENPVLLERVWSHLQQAAGGGGGGDADADGLCRIPESPEQACQMIDWCGSGVPGGVGTGRVWVFDPIDGTQNFVRGELYAINVALLEDGKQVLSAVGCPNLSPDVTGPVMDNSLDPEGRGSIVFAVRGYGTHVRQLTGSLDEVSVRAIPRHAEEAPTLRSVTCLNTLASGLEDVHIAAAELLQMPFPGCNLLPWVIRYVVMGLGLANTTFWVYNTRTRLAKAWDHAGAMLLFEEVGGKITDVDGRDIDLTAGRKMAANYGFVAAPKNLHGLVLRTLQDVIRQDGRIELIGSGA
;
A
#
# COMPACT_ATOMS: atom_id res chain seq x y z
N MET A 1 -7.22 20.38 -0.91
CA MET A 1 -5.93 20.81 -0.35
C MET A 1 -5.21 21.63 -1.41
N ASP A 2 -4.67 22.79 -1.04
CA ASP A 2 -3.85 23.63 -1.94
C ASP A 2 -2.38 23.18 -1.87
N SER A 3 -2.06 22.12 -2.62
CA SER A 3 -0.75 21.48 -2.67
C SER A 3 -0.18 21.56 -4.09
N PRO A 4 1.16 21.62 -4.25
CA PRO A 4 1.80 21.58 -5.56
C PRO A 4 1.52 20.29 -6.33
N TYR A 5 1.04 19.23 -5.65
CA TYR A 5 0.70 17.94 -6.25
C TYR A 5 -0.82 17.75 -6.45
N SER A 6 -1.57 18.85 -6.58
CA SER A 6 -3.03 18.78 -6.75
C SER A 6 -3.46 18.08 -8.05
N HIS A 7 -2.67 18.21 -9.12
CA HIS A 7 -2.95 17.52 -10.39
C HIS A 7 -2.69 16.01 -10.27
N GLU A 8 -1.56 15.63 -9.66
CA GLU A 8 -1.17 14.26 -9.34
C GLU A 8 -2.23 13.54 -8.52
N LEU A 9 -2.76 14.19 -7.47
CA LEU A 9 -3.84 13.63 -6.66
C LEU A 9 -5.11 13.40 -7.48
N LYS A 10 -5.50 14.34 -8.36
CA LYS A 10 -6.67 14.16 -9.23
C LYS A 10 -6.53 12.93 -10.13
N VAL A 11 -5.38 12.78 -10.77
CA VAL A 11 -5.06 11.62 -11.61
C VAL A 11 -5.07 10.33 -10.77
N ALA A 12 -4.45 10.34 -9.59
CA ALA A 12 -4.43 9.18 -8.70
C ALA A 12 -5.81 8.76 -8.22
N PHE A 13 -6.69 9.70 -7.88
CA PHE A 13 -8.06 9.37 -7.46
C PHE A 13 -8.88 8.78 -8.60
N ALA A 14 -8.76 9.30 -9.83
CA ALA A 14 -9.44 8.73 -10.99
C ALA A 14 -8.93 7.30 -11.28
N ALA A 15 -7.61 7.11 -11.27
CA ALA A 15 -6.98 5.82 -11.52
C ALA A 15 -7.34 4.77 -10.45
N ILE A 16 -7.30 5.14 -9.16
CA ILE A 16 -7.66 4.26 -8.04
C ILE A 16 -9.13 3.87 -8.07
N GLN A 17 -10.04 4.81 -8.38
CA GLN A 17 -11.46 4.51 -8.51
C GLN A 17 -11.69 3.44 -9.58
N ARG A 18 -11.06 3.60 -10.75
CA ARG A 18 -11.18 2.63 -11.83
C ARG A 18 -10.51 1.28 -11.52
N ALA A 19 -9.35 1.31 -10.87
CA ALA A 19 -8.68 0.10 -10.40
C ALA A 19 -9.55 -0.68 -9.40
N ALA A 20 -10.26 0.02 -8.51
CA ALA A 20 -11.18 -0.61 -7.56
C ALA A 20 -12.43 -1.20 -8.24
N GLU A 21 -12.90 -0.62 -9.35
CA GLU A 21 -13.94 -1.24 -10.17
C GLU A 21 -13.46 -2.55 -10.80
N ILE A 22 -12.22 -2.58 -11.30
CA ILE A 22 -11.60 -3.79 -11.85
C ILE A 22 -11.50 -4.87 -10.76
N SER A 23 -10.93 -4.56 -9.60
CA SER A 23 -10.74 -5.55 -8.53
C SER A 23 -12.08 -6.11 -8.04
N ARG A 24 -13.11 -5.26 -7.87
CA ARG A 24 -14.47 -5.70 -7.51
C ARG A 24 -15.13 -6.55 -8.60
N SER A 25 -14.96 -6.20 -9.87
CA SER A 25 -15.48 -6.99 -11.01
C SER A 25 -14.84 -8.38 -11.06
N VAL A 26 -13.51 -8.46 -10.92
CA VAL A 26 -12.77 -9.74 -10.89
C VAL A 26 -13.26 -10.61 -9.73
N PHE A 27 -13.38 -10.04 -8.53
CA PHE A 27 -13.87 -10.77 -7.36
C PHE A 27 -15.30 -11.30 -7.55
N ALA A 28 -16.21 -10.47 -8.07
CA ALA A 28 -17.59 -10.89 -8.33
C ALA A 28 -17.70 -12.08 -9.32
N GLN A 29 -16.80 -12.16 -10.30
CA GLN A 29 -16.76 -13.30 -11.23
C GLN A 29 -16.28 -14.60 -10.57
N VAL A 30 -15.44 -14.52 -9.54
CA VAL A 30 -15.05 -15.68 -8.72
C VAL A 30 -16.23 -16.17 -7.89
N ASP A 31 -16.95 -15.25 -7.23
CA ASP A 31 -18.11 -15.58 -6.40
C ASP A 31 -19.25 -16.22 -7.21
N LEU A 32 -19.46 -15.76 -8.45
CA LEU A 32 -20.43 -16.34 -9.38
C LEU A 32 -19.99 -17.69 -9.98
N GLY A 33 -18.79 -18.18 -9.62
CA GLY A 33 -18.24 -19.44 -10.15
C GLY A 33 -17.86 -19.39 -11.64
N VAL A 34 -17.81 -18.18 -12.22
CA VAL A 34 -17.37 -17.96 -13.61
C VAL A 34 -15.87 -18.14 -13.73
N LEU A 35 -15.12 -17.68 -12.72
CA LEU A 35 -13.70 -17.97 -12.53
C LEU A 35 -13.53 -19.04 -11.44
N LYS A 36 -12.83 -20.14 -11.72
CA LYS A 36 -12.45 -21.12 -10.69
C LYS A 36 -11.16 -20.68 -10.01
N LYS A 37 -11.00 -21.00 -8.73
CA LYS A 37 -9.77 -20.74 -7.96
C LYS A 37 -8.52 -21.41 -8.54
N ASP A 38 -8.71 -22.52 -9.26
CA ASP A 38 -7.63 -23.27 -9.93
C ASP A 38 -7.35 -22.77 -11.38
N ASP A 39 -8.24 -21.93 -11.94
CA ASP A 39 -8.10 -21.37 -13.29
C ASP A 39 -7.42 -20.00 -13.21
N LEU A 40 -6.09 -19.93 -13.28
CA LEU A 40 -5.31 -18.68 -13.37
C LEU A 40 -5.72 -17.67 -12.28
N SER A 41 -5.08 -17.76 -11.12
CA SER A 41 -5.47 -17.09 -9.87
C SER A 41 -6.14 -15.72 -10.11
N PRO A 42 -7.38 -15.49 -9.66
CA PRO A 42 -8.12 -14.26 -9.96
C PRO A 42 -7.38 -13.00 -9.50
N VAL A 43 -6.53 -13.11 -8.49
CA VAL A 43 -5.65 -12.02 -8.07
C VAL A 43 -4.66 -11.64 -9.17
N THR A 44 -4.06 -12.60 -9.87
CA THR A 44 -3.17 -12.38 -11.01
C THR A 44 -3.84 -11.57 -12.13
N ILE A 45 -5.13 -11.84 -12.41
CA ILE A 45 -5.90 -11.06 -13.39
C ILE A 45 -6.05 -9.60 -12.91
N ALA A 46 -6.43 -9.40 -11.65
CA ALA A 46 -6.59 -8.07 -11.07
C ALA A 46 -5.26 -7.30 -11.04
N ASP A 47 -4.17 -7.94 -10.60
CA ASP A 47 -2.83 -7.35 -10.51
C ASP A 47 -2.36 -6.81 -11.86
N PHE A 48 -2.40 -7.65 -12.91
CA PHE A 48 -1.99 -7.25 -14.25
C PHE A 48 -2.88 -6.15 -14.83
N ALA A 49 -4.21 -6.27 -14.71
CA ALA A 49 -5.14 -5.29 -15.25
C ALA A 49 -4.98 -3.93 -14.55
N ILE A 50 -4.87 -3.91 -13.23
CA ILE A 50 -4.70 -2.68 -12.45
C ILE A 50 -3.34 -2.05 -12.75
N GLN A 51 -2.24 -2.82 -12.75
CA GLN A 51 -0.92 -2.25 -13.04
C GLN A 51 -0.86 -1.65 -14.45
N ALA A 52 -1.46 -2.30 -15.45
CA ALA A 52 -1.55 -1.76 -16.80
C ALA A 52 -2.37 -0.46 -16.85
N LEU A 53 -3.52 -0.42 -16.18
CA LEU A 53 -4.37 0.77 -16.09
C LEU A 53 -3.69 1.95 -15.40
N LEU A 54 -3.05 1.70 -14.24
CA LEU A 54 -2.30 2.72 -13.52
C LEU A 54 -1.18 3.27 -14.41
N THR A 55 -0.37 2.39 -15.00
CA THR A 55 0.75 2.81 -15.87
C THR A 55 0.27 3.62 -17.07
N ALA A 56 -0.80 3.17 -17.76
CA ALA A 56 -1.38 3.91 -18.88
C ALA A 56 -1.86 5.30 -18.48
N THR A 57 -2.60 5.39 -17.38
CA THR A 57 -3.16 6.64 -16.85
C THR A 57 -2.05 7.62 -16.47
N PHE A 58 -1.08 7.18 -15.68
CA PHE A 58 0.01 8.06 -15.23
C PHE A 58 0.99 8.41 -16.34
N HIS A 59 1.27 7.51 -17.29
CA HIS A 59 2.11 7.84 -18.43
C HIS A 59 1.45 8.89 -19.35
N ALA A 60 0.13 8.81 -19.55
CA ALA A 60 -0.58 9.81 -20.33
C ALA A 60 -0.56 11.20 -19.66
N ALA A 61 -0.68 11.27 -18.34
CA ALA A 61 -0.62 12.53 -17.58
C ALA A 61 0.81 13.05 -17.39
N PHE A 62 1.78 12.15 -17.22
CA PHE A 62 3.18 12.46 -16.91
C PHE A 62 4.14 11.66 -17.83
N PRO A 63 4.29 12.05 -19.11
CA PRO A 63 5.00 11.24 -20.12
C PRO A 63 6.49 10.97 -19.84
N ASN A 64 7.12 11.79 -18.99
CA ASN A 64 8.54 11.69 -18.66
C ASN A 64 8.82 10.99 -17.33
N ASP A 65 7.77 10.66 -16.56
CA ASP A 65 7.93 10.00 -15.26
C ASP A 65 8.23 8.50 -15.46
N LYS A 66 8.90 7.91 -14.48
CA LYS A 66 9.24 6.48 -14.47
C LYS A 66 8.27 5.71 -13.57
N PHE A 67 8.28 4.39 -13.68
CA PHE A 67 7.36 3.51 -12.95
C PHE A 67 8.09 2.35 -12.30
N VAL A 68 7.55 1.88 -11.18
CA VAL A 68 7.96 0.67 -10.46
C VAL A 68 6.69 0.00 -9.97
N GLY A 69 6.56 -1.30 -10.19
CA GLY A 69 5.46 -2.09 -9.63
C GLY A 69 5.84 -3.54 -9.49
N GLU A 70 4.99 -4.33 -8.83
CA GLU A 70 5.25 -5.74 -8.54
C GLU A 70 5.43 -6.58 -9.81
N GLU A 71 4.51 -6.39 -10.76
CA GLU A 71 4.27 -7.38 -11.82
C GLU A 71 5.16 -7.21 -13.04
N SER A 72 5.38 -8.32 -13.77
CA SER A 72 6.04 -8.35 -15.08
C SER A 72 5.23 -9.21 -16.07
N ALA A 73 5.20 -8.85 -17.34
CA ALA A 73 4.29 -9.47 -18.31
C ALA A 73 4.82 -10.77 -18.94
N ALA A 74 5.83 -11.42 -18.33
CA ALA A 74 6.38 -12.68 -18.84
C ALA A 74 5.29 -13.77 -18.91
N GLU A 75 4.51 -13.94 -17.84
CA GLU A 75 3.41 -14.92 -17.78
C GLU A 75 2.31 -14.63 -18.80
N LEU A 76 1.95 -13.35 -18.99
CA LEU A 76 0.93 -12.95 -19.96
C LEU A 76 1.29 -13.32 -21.40
N ARG A 77 2.57 -13.23 -21.75
CA ARG A 77 3.04 -13.59 -23.11
C ARG A 77 3.05 -15.09 -23.35
N GLU A 78 3.28 -15.87 -22.29
CA GLU A 78 3.25 -17.33 -22.34
C GLU A 78 1.82 -17.88 -22.25
N ASN A 79 0.86 -17.06 -21.83
CA ASN A 79 -0.52 -17.46 -21.59
C ASN A 79 -1.54 -16.52 -22.28
N PRO A 80 -1.89 -16.80 -23.55
CA PRO A 80 -2.87 -15.99 -24.29
C PRO A 80 -4.26 -15.92 -23.64
N VAL A 81 -4.68 -16.97 -22.94
CA VAL A 81 -5.99 -17.00 -22.25
C VAL A 81 -6.00 -16.02 -21.07
N LEU A 82 -4.90 -15.96 -20.31
CA LEU A 82 -4.75 -14.99 -19.23
C LEU A 82 -4.74 -13.56 -19.79
N LEU A 83 -3.98 -13.33 -20.86
CA LEU A 83 -3.90 -12.02 -21.51
C LEU A 83 -5.26 -11.56 -22.03
N GLU A 84 -6.04 -12.43 -22.65
CA GLU A 84 -7.41 -12.12 -23.11
C GLU A 84 -8.32 -11.73 -21.94
N ARG A 85 -8.24 -12.44 -20.81
CA ARG A 85 -9.02 -12.10 -19.60
C ARG A 85 -8.62 -10.74 -19.03
N VAL A 86 -7.32 -10.49 -18.86
CA VAL A 86 -6.79 -9.18 -18.41
C VAL A 86 -7.26 -8.05 -19.34
N TRP A 87 -7.16 -8.28 -20.65
CA TRP A 87 -7.59 -7.32 -21.66
C TRP A 87 -9.10 -7.06 -21.61
N SER A 88 -9.92 -8.10 -21.42
CA SER A 88 -11.37 -7.94 -21.27
C SER A 88 -11.74 -7.09 -20.06
N HIS A 89 -11.06 -7.25 -18.92
CA HIS A 89 -11.31 -6.41 -17.74
C HIS A 89 -10.90 -4.95 -17.96
N LEU A 90 -9.78 -4.70 -18.64
CA LEU A 90 -9.37 -3.35 -19.05
C LEU A 90 -10.41 -2.70 -19.97
N GLN A 91 -10.90 -3.43 -20.97
CA GLN A 91 -11.92 -2.92 -21.89
C GLN A 91 -13.26 -2.65 -21.20
N GLN A 92 -13.68 -3.52 -20.27
CA GLN A 92 -14.88 -3.29 -19.47
C GLN A 92 -14.76 -2.02 -18.61
N ALA A 93 -13.58 -1.80 -18.03
CA ALA A 93 -13.26 -0.60 -17.28
C ALA A 93 -13.30 0.68 -18.15
N ALA A 94 -12.99 0.59 -19.45
CA ALA A 94 -13.09 1.71 -20.38
C ALA A 94 -14.48 1.92 -21.00
N GLY A 95 -15.28 0.86 -21.17
CA GLY A 95 -16.50 0.85 -22.00
C GLY A 95 -17.85 1.08 -21.27
N GLY A 96 -17.88 1.09 -19.94
CA GLY A 96 -19.12 1.22 -19.15
C GLY A 96 -19.70 -0.14 -18.69
N GLY A 97 -20.60 -0.19 -17.71
CA GLY A 97 -21.30 0.90 -17.04
C GLY A 97 -22.05 0.43 -15.80
N GLY A 98 -22.36 1.39 -14.93
CA GLY A 98 -23.11 1.17 -13.70
C GLY A 98 -23.12 2.40 -12.81
N GLY A 99 -23.69 3.51 -13.30
CA GLY A 99 -24.16 4.63 -12.46
C GLY A 99 -23.11 5.31 -11.59
N GLY A 100 -22.24 6.10 -12.20
CA GLY A 100 -21.40 7.06 -11.49
C GLY A 100 -20.42 7.72 -12.43
N ASP A 101 -20.29 9.04 -12.34
CA ASP A 101 -19.39 9.93 -13.06
C ASP A 101 -17.88 9.66 -12.79
N ALA A 102 -17.45 8.40 -12.80
CA ALA A 102 -16.14 7.95 -12.30
C ALA A 102 -14.94 8.46 -13.13
N ASP A 103 -15.17 9.01 -14.33
CA ASP A 103 -14.15 9.71 -15.10
C ASP A 103 -14.74 10.85 -15.95
N ALA A 104 -15.55 11.72 -15.33
CA ALA A 104 -16.13 12.89 -16.02
C ALA A 104 -15.07 13.78 -16.70
N ASP A 105 -13.84 13.78 -16.18
CA ASP A 105 -12.72 14.59 -16.66
C ASP A 105 -11.85 13.89 -17.72
N GLY A 106 -12.09 12.60 -18.03
CA GLY A 106 -11.32 11.82 -19.01
C GLY A 106 -9.84 11.64 -18.64
N LEU A 107 -9.55 11.59 -17.34
CA LEU A 107 -8.23 11.47 -16.75
C LEU A 107 -7.72 10.02 -16.78
N CYS A 108 -8.61 9.02 -16.67
CA CYS A 108 -8.21 7.63 -16.68
C CYS A 108 -7.98 7.13 -18.11
N ARG A 109 -6.89 6.40 -18.31
CA ARG A 109 -6.54 5.80 -19.60
C ARG A 109 -6.26 4.31 -19.41
N ILE A 110 -6.69 3.52 -20.39
CA ILE A 110 -6.29 2.13 -20.52
C ILE A 110 -5.27 2.00 -21.66
N PRO A 111 -4.48 0.92 -21.71
CA PRO A 111 -3.68 0.63 -22.90
C PRO A 111 -4.55 0.47 -24.15
N GLU A 112 -4.00 0.74 -25.33
CA GLU A 112 -4.64 0.70 -26.64
C GLU A 112 -4.65 -0.71 -27.25
N SER A 113 -3.75 -1.59 -26.81
CA SER A 113 -3.70 -3.00 -27.22
C SER A 113 -3.20 -3.93 -26.10
N PRO A 114 -3.43 -5.25 -26.20
CA PRO A 114 -2.85 -6.24 -25.29
C PRO A 114 -1.32 -6.17 -25.23
N GLU A 115 -0.66 -5.92 -26.36
CA GLU A 115 0.80 -5.78 -26.43
C GLU A 115 1.27 -4.54 -25.67
N GLN A 116 0.56 -3.42 -25.79
CA GLN A 116 0.86 -2.22 -25.03
C GLN A 116 0.63 -2.44 -23.53
N ALA A 117 -0.42 -3.18 -23.15
CA ALA A 117 -0.65 -3.56 -21.75
C ALA A 117 0.56 -4.34 -21.19
N CYS A 118 1.05 -5.34 -21.92
CA CYS A 118 2.25 -6.09 -21.55
C CYS A 118 3.50 -5.18 -21.44
N GLN A 119 3.68 -4.24 -22.37
CA GLN A 119 4.81 -3.30 -22.34
C GLN A 119 4.78 -2.39 -21.10
N MET A 120 3.60 -1.87 -20.77
CA MET A 120 3.42 -1.01 -19.59
C MET A 120 3.65 -1.77 -18.28
N ILE A 121 3.18 -3.02 -18.20
CA ILE A 121 3.47 -3.89 -17.05
C ILE A 121 4.98 -4.12 -16.91
N ASP A 122 5.71 -4.35 -18.01
CA ASP A 122 7.17 -4.53 -17.96
C ASP A 122 7.94 -3.27 -17.57
N TRP A 123 7.46 -2.07 -17.92
CA TRP A 123 8.06 -0.82 -17.44
C TRP A 123 8.07 -0.78 -15.91
N CYS A 124 6.96 -1.15 -15.28
CA CYS A 124 6.84 -1.29 -13.83
C CYS A 124 7.71 -2.43 -13.29
N GLY A 125 7.67 -3.61 -13.90
CA GLY A 125 8.39 -4.80 -13.44
C GLY A 125 9.92 -4.70 -13.54
N SER A 126 10.43 -3.88 -14.46
CA SER A 126 11.87 -3.62 -14.62
C SER A 126 12.35 -2.32 -13.95
N GLY A 127 11.42 -1.47 -13.53
CA GLY A 127 11.71 -0.21 -12.88
C GLY A 127 12.34 -0.34 -11.50
N VAL A 128 13.06 0.71 -11.09
CA VAL A 128 13.62 0.87 -9.75
C VAL A 128 13.21 2.22 -9.15
N PRO A 129 13.05 2.35 -7.82
CA PRO A 129 12.63 3.60 -7.16
C PRO A 129 13.50 4.83 -7.43
N GLY A 130 14.71 4.64 -7.96
CA GLY A 130 15.65 5.71 -8.25
C GLY A 130 16.40 6.21 -7.02
N GLY A 131 16.92 7.43 -7.10
CA GLY A 131 17.71 8.10 -6.07
C GLY A 131 17.92 9.58 -6.42
N VAL A 132 18.88 10.22 -5.77
CA VAL A 132 19.12 11.66 -6.01
C VAL A 132 19.45 11.93 -7.48
N GLY A 133 18.71 12.84 -8.10
CA GLY A 133 18.88 13.23 -9.51
C GLY A 133 18.21 12.29 -10.51
N THR A 134 17.44 11.30 -10.07
CA THR A 134 16.70 10.40 -10.99
C THR A 134 15.35 10.93 -11.41
N GLY A 135 14.88 12.03 -10.78
CA GLY A 135 13.59 12.65 -11.05
C GLY A 135 12.43 11.90 -10.41
N ARG A 136 11.28 11.94 -11.08
CA ARG A 136 10.00 11.40 -10.61
C ARG A 136 9.82 9.92 -10.95
N VAL A 137 9.42 9.15 -9.95
CA VAL A 137 9.15 7.72 -10.06
C VAL A 137 7.84 7.40 -9.34
N TRP A 138 6.88 6.87 -10.08
CA TRP A 138 5.65 6.32 -9.51
C TRP A 138 5.89 4.88 -9.05
N VAL A 139 5.41 4.54 -7.86
CA VAL A 139 5.48 3.19 -7.30
C VAL A 139 4.07 2.69 -7.09
N PHE A 140 3.77 1.50 -7.62
CA PHE A 140 2.46 0.86 -7.55
C PHE A 140 2.53 -0.48 -6.84
N ASP A 141 1.54 -0.74 -6.00
CA ASP A 141 1.14 -2.10 -5.63
C ASP A 141 -0.31 -2.28 -6.07
N PRO A 142 -0.58 -3.04 -7.14
CA PRO A 142 -1.92 -3.15 -7.70
C PRO A 142 -2.90 -3.82 -6.73
N ILE A 143 -2.48 -4.84 -5.96
CA ILE A 143 -3.25 -5.47 -4.89
C ILE A 143 -2.30 -5.85 -3.73
N ASP A 144 -2.12 -4.96 -2.76
CA ASP A 144 -1.50 -5.33 -1.48
C ASP A 144 -2.49 -6.16 -0.66
N GLY A 145 -2.02 -7.30 -0.16
CA GLY A 145 -2.87 -8.27 0.52
C GLY A 145 -3.53 -9.27 -0.42
N THR A 146 -2.81 -9.79 -1.41
CA THR A 146 -3.27 -10.83 -2.36
C THR A 146 -4.09 -11.95 -1.72
N GLN A 147 -3.65 -12.46 -0.56
CA GLN A 147 -4.39 -13.52 0.16
C GLN A 147 -5.72 -13.02 0.73
N ASN A 148 -5.75 -11.80 1.28
CA ASN A 148 -6.97 -11.16 1.75
C ASN A 148 -7.94 -10.91 0.60
N PHE A 149 -7.44 -10.42 -0.54
CA PHE A 149 -8.25 -10.21 -1.74
C PHE A 149 -8.95 -11.50 -2.15
N VAL A 150 -8.23 -12.63 -2.22
CA VAL A 150 -8.83 -13.94 -2.55
C VAL A 150 -9.84 -14.42 -1.49
N ARG A 151 -9.74 -13.97 -0.24
CA ARG A 151 -10.67 -14.26 0.85
C ARG A 151 -11.84 -13.28 0.95
N GLY A 152 -11.87 -12.22 0.14
CA GLY A 152 -12.87 -11.15 0.26
C GLY A 152 -12.66 -10.25 1.48
N GLU A 153 -11.44 -10.22 2.02
CA GLU A 153 -11.02 -9.44 3.18
C GLU A 153 -10.53 -8.04 2.76
N LEU A 154 -9.96 -7.28 3.69
CA LEU A 154 -9.33 -5.99 3.40
C LEU A 154 -8.07 -6.14 2.51
N TYR A 155 -7.99 -5.34 1.45
CA TYR A 155 -6.83 -5.21 0.57
C TYR A 155 -6.69 -3.74 0.15
N ALA A 156 -5.53 -3.38 -0.41
CA ALA A 156 -5.25 -2.02 -0.87
C ALA A 156 -4.78 -1.98 -2.32
N ILE A 157 -5.04 -0.85 -2.98
CA ILE A 157 -4.40 -0.43 -4.23
C ILE A 157 -3.49 0.74 -3.84
N ASN A 158 -2.18 0.55 -3.90
CA ASN A 158 -1.19 1.54 -3.47
C ASN A 158 -0.65 2.34 -4.65
N VAL A 159 -0.68 3.67 -4.54
CA VAL A 159 -0.07 4.59 -5.48
C VAL A 159 0.81 5.59 -4.72
N ALA A 160 2.09 5.61 -5.06
CA ALA A 160 3.06 6.52 -4.49
C ALA A 160 3.83 7.29 -5.56
N LEU A 161 4.24 8.51 -5.24
CA LEU A 161 5.21 9.26 -6.02
C LEU A 161 6.47 9.50 -5.20
N LEU A 162 7.61 9.12 -5.78
CA LEU A 162 8.93 9.49 -5.29
C LEU A 162 9.52 10.58 -6.16
N GLU A 163 10.12 11.58 -5.54
CA GLU A 163 11.00 12.55 -6.19
C GLU A 163 12.40 12.44 -5.60
N ASP A 164 13.37 12.12 -6.45
CA ASP A 164 14.77 11.95 -6.07
C ASP A 164 14.97 10.97 -4.90
N GLY A 165 14.17 9.88 -4.90
CA GLY A 165 14.18 8.84 -3.88
C GLY A 165 13.42 9.17 -2.60
N LYS A 166 12.71 10.30 -2.54
CA LYS A 166 11.91 10.72 -1.38
C LYS A 166 10.42 10.64 -1.68
N GLN A 167 9.64 10.09 -0.75
CA GLN A 167 8.19 9.99 -0.86
C GLN A 167 7.56 11.37 -0.79
N VAL A 168 6.91 11.85 -1.85
CA VAL A 168 6.28 13.18 -1.89
C VAL A 168 4.75 13.12 -1.89
N LEU A 169 4.17 12.02 -2.39
CA LEU A 169 2.73 11.80 -2.42
C LEU A 169 2.40 10.33 -2.18
N SER A 170 1.29 10.11 -1.48
CA SER A 170 0.66 8.80 -1.26
C SER A 170 -0.82 8.92 -1.57
N ALA A 171 -1.37 7.94 -2.28
CA ALA A 171 -2.80 7.72 -2.42
C ALA A 171 -3.07 6.21 -2.36
N VAL A 172 -3.78 5.78 -1.33
CA VAL A 172 -4.10 4.37 -1.10
C VAL A 172 -5.60 4.19 -1.25
N GLY A 173 -6.02 3.40 -2.24
CA GLY A 173 -7.40 2.94 -2.37
C GLY A 173 -7.65 1.74 -1.47
N CYS A 174 -8.70 1.80 -0.66
CA CYS A 174 -9.14 0.70 0.19
C CYS A 174 -10.59 0.35 -0.18
N PRO A 175 -10.81 -0.54 -1.16
CA PRO A 175 -12.15 -0.79 -1.69
C PRO A 175 -13.13 -1.36 -0.67
N ASN A 176 -12.62 -2.05 0.36
CA ASN A 176 -13.42 -2.71 1.38
C ASN A 176 -13.38 -2.02 2.75
N LEU A 177 -12.70 -0.86 2.88
CA LEU A 177 -12.55 -0.15 4.16
C LEU A 177 -13.38 1.14 4.16
N SER A 178 -14.25 1.29 5.16
CA SER A 178 -15.08 2.49 5.30
C SER A 178 -14.21 3.73 5.61
N PRO A 179 -14.53 4.91 5.05
CA PRO A 179 -13.85 6.16 5.43
C PRO A 179 -14.15 6.60 6.88
N ASP A 180 -15.17 6.00 7.50
CA ASP A 180 -15.61 6.23 8.88
C ASP A 180 -15.26 5.06 9.80
N VAL A 181 -14.35 4.17 9.38
CA VAL A 181 -13.94 2.99 10.15
C VAL A 181 -13.47 3.37 11.56
N THR A 182 -13.87 2.56 12.53
CA THR A 182 -13.43 2.65 13.93
C THR A 182 -12.59 1.43 14.28
N GLY A 183 -11.64 1.61 15.21
CA GLY A 183 -10.70 0.56 15.59
C GLY A 183 -11.18 -0.27 16.80
N PRO A 184 -10.54 -1.42 17.05
CA PRO A 184 -9.45 -2.01 16.27
C PRO A 184 -9.94 -2.58 14.93
N VAL A 185 -9.05 -2.56 13.93
CA VAL A 185 -9.33 -3.06 12.58
C VAL A 185 -8.68 -4.43 12.39
N MET A 186 -9.43 -5.34 11.82
CA MET A 186 -9.04 -6.71 11.49
C MET A 186 -9.18 -6.93 9.98
N ASP A 187 -8.58 -7.99 9.44
CA ASP A 187 -8.71 -8.34 8.01
C ASP A 187 -10.16 -8.42 7.52
N ASN A 188 -11.12 -8.73 8.39
CA ASN A 188 -12.55 -8.83 8.09
C ASN A 188 -13.40 -7.63 8.53
N SER A 189 -12.77 -6.50 8.90
CA SER A 189 -13.46 -5.24 9.24
C SER A 189 -13.96 -4.52 7.98
N LEU A 190 -14.85 -5.20 7.24
CA LEU A 190 -15.36 -4.75 5.95
C LEU A 190 -16.33 -3.58 6.10
N ASP A 191 -16.36 -2.73 5.08
CA ASP A 191 -17.34 -1.67 4.91
C ASP A 191 -18.72 -2.25 4.55
N PRO A 192 -19.70 -2.23 5.45
CA PRO A 192 -21.03 -2.80 5.19
C PRO A 192 -21.80 -2.01 4.13
N GLU A 193 -21.45 -0.74 3.90
CA GLU A 193 -22.11 0.13 2.92
C GLU A 193 -21.42 0.08 1.55
N GLY A 194 -20.28 -0.61 1.44
CA GLY A 194 -19.54 -0.76 0.18
C GLY A 194 -18.98 0.55 -0.39
N ARG A 195 -18.93 1.62 0.41
CA ARG A 195 -18.44 2.94 0.00
C ARG A 195 -16.95 2.90 -0.34
N GLY A 196 -16.15 2.19 0.46
CA GLY A 196 -14.71 2.19 0.37
C GLY A 196 -14.09 3.57 0.66
N SER A 197 -12.77 3.62 0.74
CA SER A 197 -12.06 4.88 1.03
C SER A 197 -10.82 5.07 0.16
N ILE A 198 -10.39 6.33 0.05
CA ILE A 198 -9.03 6.68 -0.35
C ILE A 198 -8.39 7.45 0.81
N VAL A 199 -7.26 6.94 1.29
CA VAL A 199 -6.42 7.61 2.29
C VAL A 199 -5.17 8.12 1.59
N PHE A 200 -4.90 9.41 1.72
CA PHE A 200 -3.86 10.07 0.92
C PHE A 200 -3.12 11.12 1.73
N ALA A 201 -1.90 11.42 1.31
CA ALA A 201 -1.07 12.45 1.91
C ALA A 201 -0.13 13.06 0.88
N VAL A 202 0.23 14.31 1.10
CA VAL A 202 1.33 14.98 0.41
C VAL A 202 2.30 15.45 1.48
N ARG A 203 3.60 15.27 1.23
CA ARG A 203 4.65 15.67 2.18
C ARG A 203 4.50 17.13 2.59
N GLY A 204 4.37 17.38 3.90
CA GLY A 204 4.19 18.69 4.50
C GLY A 204 2.75 19.21 4.55
N TYR A 205 1.77 18.43 4.07
CA TYR A 205 0.37 18.87 4.01
C TYR A 205 -0.60 17.98 4.80
N GLY A 206 -0.12 16.95 5.50
CA GLY A 206 -0.95 16.11 6.35
C GLY A 206 -1.68 14.99 5.61
N THR A 207 -2.19 14.03 6.39
CA THR A 207 -2.97 12.88 5.91
C THR A 207 -4.45 13.20 5.88
N HIS A 208 -5.13 12.71 4.85
CA HIS A 208 -6.54 12.95 4.57
C HIS A 208 -7.23 11.65 4.20
N VAL A 209 -8.54 11.60 4.38
CA VAL A 209 -9.40 10.52 3.92
C VAL A 209 -10.62 11.07 3.19
N ARG A 210 -11.04 10.35 2.15
CA ARG A 210 -12.27 10.56 1.42
C ARG A 210 -12.95 9.23 1.13
N GLN A 211 -14.22 9.26 0.76
CA GLN A 211 -14.89 8.12 0.14
C GLN A 211 -14.19 7.73 -1.18
N LEU A 212 -14.18 6.44 -1.51
CA LEU A 212 -13.55 5.94 -2.73
C LEU A 212 -14.13 6.56 -3.99
N THR A 213 -15.45 6.47 -4.16
CA THR A 213 -16.15 6.95 -5.35
C THR A 213 -16.56 8.41 -5.23
N GLY A 214 -16.57 9.12 -6.36
CA GLY A 214 -17.07 10.50 -6.50
C GLY A 214 -15.98 11.50 -6.90
N SER A 215 -16.38 12.64 -7.46
CA SER A 215 -15.45 13.72 -7.78
C SER A 215 -15.01 14.48 -6.52
N LEU A 216 -13.91 15.24 -6.62
CA LEU A 216 -13.40 16.03 -5.48
C LEU A 216 -14.37 17.12 -5.00
N ASP A 217 -15.24 17.59 -5.88
CA ASP A 217 -16.23 18.62 -5.54
C ASP A 217 -17.50 18.02 -4.89
N GLU A 218 -17.72 16.71 -5.06
CA GLU A 218 -18.88 15.99 -4.52
C GLU A 218 -18.60 15.33 -3.17
N VAL A 219 -17.39 14.79 -2.99
CA VAL A 219 -17.05 14.06 -1.76
C VAL A 219 -16.34 14.94 -0.73
N SER A 220 -16.76 14.80 0.52
CA SER A 220 -16.06 15.46 1.62
C SER A 220 -14.69 14.82 1.83
N VAL A 221 -13.68 15.69 1.94
CA VAL A 221 -12.32 15.32 2.32
C VAL A 221 -12.13 15.67 3.79
N ARG A 222 -11.77 14.69 4.61
CA ARG A 222 -11.49 14.86 6.04
C ARG A 222 -9.99 14.85 6.28
N ALA A 223 -9.45 15.95 6.79
CA ALA A 223 -8.09 16.00 7.31
C ALA A 223 -7.99 15.19 8.60
N ILE A 224 -6.92 14.42 8.75
CA ILE A 224 -6.63 13.64 9.96
C ILE A 224 -5.72 14.46 10.89
N PRO A 225 -6.05 14.56 12.19
CA PRO A 225 -5.16 15.22 13.16
C PRO A 225 -3.79 14.55 13.23
N ARG A 226 -2.75 15.33 13.57
CA ARG A 226 -1.38 14.86 13.81
C ARG A 226 -1.24 14.11 15.13
N HIS A 227 -1.99 13.00 15.27
CA HIS A 227 -2.15 12.25 16.52
C HIS A 227 -0.87 11.56 17.01
N ALA A 228 0.14 11.38 16.15
CA ALA A 228 1.37 10.67 16.46
C ALA A 228 2.54 11.62 16.82
N GLU A 229 2.33 12.94 16.79
CA GLU A 229 3.34 13.93 17.14
C GLU A 229 3.70 13.89 18.64
N GLU A 230 2.67 13.87 19.50
CA GLU A 230 2.77 13.78 20.96
C GLU A 230 1.77 12.77 21.53
N ALA A 231 1.88 11.51 21.12
CA ALA A 231 0.95 10.48 21.60
C ALA A 231 1.21 10.12 23.06
N PRO A 232 0.17 9.97 23.91
CA PRO A 232 0.34 9.59 25.31
C PRO A 232 0.52 8.07 25.51
N THR A 233 0.04 7.26 24.57
CA THR A 233 0.03 5.80 24.66
C THR A 233 0.26 5.15 23.30
N LEU A 234 0.71 3.88 23.34
CA LEU A 234 0.93 3.06 22.15
C LEU A 234 -0.32 2.22 21.84
N ARG A 235 -0.63 2.09 20.55
CA ARG A 235 -1.70 1.24 20.00
C ARG A 235 -1.14 0.49 18.81
N SER A 236 -1.02 -0.84 18.93
CA SER A 236 -0.38 -1.62 17.89
C SER A 236 -1.27 -1.84 16.68
N VAL A 237 -0.60 -1.95 15.53
CA VAL A 237 -1.04 -2.77 14.41
C VAL A 237 0.05 -3.79 14.09
N THR A 238 -0.34 -5.04 13.86
CA THR A 238 0.59 -6.12 13.50
C THR A 238 -0.10 -7.17 12.63
N CYS A 239 0.57 -8.29 12.39
CA CYS A 239 -0.02 -9.51 11.85
C CYS A 239 0.46 -10.70 12.68
N LEU A 240 -0.48 -11.45 13.27
CA LEU A 240 -0.20 -12.69 14.00
C LEU A 240 -0.78 -13.90 13.27
N ASN A 241 -0.17 -15.06 13.49
CA ASN A 241 -0.59 -16.39 13.03
C ASN A 241 -0.75 -16.54 11.51
N THR A 242 -0.17 -15.64 10.71
CA THR A 242 -0.38 -15.62 9.25
C THR A 242 0.92 -15.44 8.46
N LEU A 243 1.92 -14.76 9.01
CA LEU A 243 3.20 -14.50 8.34
C LEU A 243 4.36 -15.23 9.01
N ALA A 244 4.81 -16.34 8.43
CA ALA A 244 5.99 -17.07 8.87
C ALA A 244 7.33 -16.28 8.76
N SER A 245 7.29 -15.06 8.22
CA SER A 245 8.47 -14.22 8.03
C SER A 245 8.83 -13.38 9.26
N GLY A 246 7.93 -13.22 10.23
CA GLY A 246 8.14 -12.43 11.44
C GLY A 246 8.49 -13.27 12.67
N LEU A 247 9.15 -12.66 13.66
CA LEU A 247 9.39 -13.25 14.97
C LEU A 247 8.28 -12.86 15.96
N GLU A 248 7.15 -13.56 15.89
CA GLU A 248 5.96 -13.23 16.69
C GLU A 248 6.22 -13.27 18.20
N ASP A 249 7.06 -14.19 18.68
CA ASP A 249 7.46 -14.32 20.08
C ASP A 249 8.19 -13.07 20.59
N VAL A 250 9.16 -12.59 19.82
CA VAL A 250 9.86 -11.32 20.08
C VAL A 250 8.89 -10.16 20.07
N HIS A 251 7.93 -10.15 19.14
CA HIS A 251 6.97 -9.05 19.03
C HIS A 251 6.02 -9.01 20.23
N ILE A 252 5.53 -10.16 20.67
CA ILE A 252 4.67 -10.30 21.86
C ILE A 252 5.42 -9.83 23.11
N ALA A 253 6.65 -10.33 23.33
CA ALA A 253 7.45 -9.94 24.49
C ALA A 253 7.76 -8.43 24.51
N ALA A 254 8.07 -7.83 23.35
CA ALA A 254 8.27 -6.39 23.26
C ALA A 254 6.99 -5.60 23.58
N ALA A 255 5.83 -6.05 23.09
CA ALA A 255 4.57 -5.40 23.38
C ALA A 255 4.17 -5.48 24.86
N GLU A 256 4.43 -6.61 25.52
CA GLU A 256 4.22 -6.80 26.96
C GLU A 256 5.06 -5.82 27.78
N LEU A 257 6.36 -5.68 27.47
CA LEU A 257 7.24 -4.72 28.14
C LEU A 257 6.83 -3.26 27.90
N LEU A 258 6.28 -2.95 26.72
CA LEU A 258 5.74 -1.64 26.39
C LEU A 258 4.35 -1.38 26.98
N GLN A 259 3.74 -2.36 27.67
CA GLN A 259 2.39 -2.27 28.25
C GLN A 259 1.32 -1.85 27.22
N MET A 260 1.49 -2.33 25.99
CA MET A 260 0.65 -1.99 24.85
C MET A 260 -0.36 -3.10 24.59
N PRO A 261 -1.66 -2.79 24.36
CA PRO A 261 -2.60 -3.78 23.86
C PRO A 261 -2.08 -4.35 22.54
N PHE A 262 -1.96 -5.69 22.46
CA PHE A 262 -1.39 -6.39 21.30
C PHE A 262 -2.23 -7.64 21.00
N PRO A 263 -2.67 -7.86 19.74
CA PRO A 263 -2.23 -7.20 18.51
C PRO A 263 -2.86 -5.82 18.24
N GLY A 264 -3.84 -5.36 19.03
CA GLY A 264 -4.56 -4.12 18.70
C GLY A 264 -5.31 -4.31 17.37
N CYS A 265 -4.86 -3.66 16.29
CA CYS A 265 -5.27 -4.01 14.92
C CYS A 265 -4.46 -5.21 14.41
N ASN A 266 -5.10 -6.20 13.79
CA ASN A 266 -4.42 -7.39 13.24
C ASN A 266 -4.72 -7.51 11.74
N LEU A 267 -3.72 -7.20 10.93
CA LEU A 267 -3.86 -6.97 9.49
C LEU A 267 -2.70 -7.62 8.73
N LEU A 268 -3.02 -8.54 7.83
CA LEU A 268 -2.03 -9.15 6.95
C LEU A 268 -1.37 -8.14 5.99
N PRO A 269 -2.10 -7.29 5.24
CA PRO A 269 -1.54 -6.41 4.20
C PRO A 269 -0.73 -5.26 4.81
N TRP A 270 0.46 -4.99 4.29
CA TRP A 270 1.36 -3.99 4.86
C TRP A 270 0.83 -2.56 4.68
N VAL A 271 0.28 -2.26 3.51
CA VAL A 271 -0.24 -0.94 3.15
C VAL A 271 -1.41 -0.59 4.08
N ILE A 272 -2.30 -1.54 4.38
CA ILE A 272 -3.42 -1.32 5.29
C ILE A 272 -2.94 -1.06 6.73
N ARG A 273 -1.81 -1.63 7.18
CA ARG A 273 -1.22 -1.27 8.49
C ARG A 273 -0.84 0.20 8.56
N TYR A 274 -0.23 0.73 7.51
CA TYR A 274 0.08 2.15 7.44
C TYR A 274 -1.17 3.01 7.32
N VAL A 275 -2.20 2.56 6.59
CA VAL A 275 -3.50 3.25 6.53
C VAL A 275 -4.10 3.42 7.91
N VAL A 276 -4.20 2.36 8.71
CA VAL A 276 -4.82 2.47 10.06
C VAL A 276 -3.97 3.31 11.02
N MET A 277 -2.65 3.35 10.84
CA MET A 277 -1.79 4.29 11.56
C MET A 277 -2.00 5.74 11.10
N GLY A 278 -2.11 5.97 9.79
CA GLY A 278 -2.42 7.27 9.20
C GLY A 278 -3.78 7.81 9.64
N LEU A 279 -4.78 6.95 9.79
CA LEU A 279 -6.13 7.29 10.28
C LEU A 279 -6.22 7.49 11.80
N GLY A 280 -5.17 7.15 12.55
CA GLY A 280 -5.15 7.26 14.02
C GLY A 280 -5.89 6.15 14.77
N LEU A 281 -6.14 5.03 14.10
CA LEU A 281 -6.72 3.81 14.69
C LEU A 281 -5.65 2.94 15.37
N ALA A 282 -4.42 3.03 14.87
CA ALA A 282 -3.20 2.56 15.52
C ALA A 282 -2.16 3.69 15.50
N ASN A 283 -1.03 3.52 16.18
CA ASN A 283 0.10 4.44 16.05
C ASN A 283 1.46 3.76 16.16
N THR A 284 1.51 2.43 16.27
CA THR A 284 2.75 1.69 16.45
C THR A 284 2.73 0.38 15.69
N THR A 285 3.83 0.04 15.02
CA THR A 285 4.09 -1.31 14.52
C THR A 285 5.58 -1.60 14.58
N PHE A 286 5.94 -2.84 14.82
CA PHE A 286 7.31 -3.30 14.61
C PHE A 286 7.30 -4.68 14.00
N TRP A 287 8.29 -4.93 13.16
CA TRP A 287 8.42 -6.18 12.43
C TRP A 287 9.89 -6.57 12.31
N VAL A 288 10.26 -7.56 13.08
CA VAL A 288 11.57 -8.24 13.02
C VAL A 288 11.43 -9.45 12.11
N TYR A 289 12.16 -9.49 11.00
CA TYR A 289 12.16 -10.66 10.13
C TYR A 289 12.98 -11.80 10.74
N ASN A 290 12.57 -13.04 10.45
CA ASN A 290 13.26 -14.24 10.93
C ASN A 290 14.72 -14.39 10.46
N THR A 291 15.10 -13.76 9.34
CA THR A 291 16.48 -13.66 8.86
C THR A 291 16.78 -12.27 8.33
N ARG A 292 18.05 -11.84 8.39
CA ARG A 292 18.47 -10.57 7.77
C ARG A 292 18.47 -10.58 6.24
N THR A 293 18.43 -11.76 5.64
CA THR A 293 18.37 -11.91 4.17
C THR A 293 16.95 -11.74 3.63
N ARG A 294 15.93 -11.77 4.50
CA ARG A 294 14.56 -11.42 4.14
C ARG A 294 14.47 -9.90 3.98
N LEU A 295 14.17 -9.46 2.76
CA LEU A 295 14.03 -8.04 2.42
C LEU A 295 12.57 -7.71 2.12
N ALA A 296 12.16 -6.53 2.57
CA ALA A 296 10.90 -5.91 2.18
C ALA A 296 10.93 -5.49 0.70
N LYS A 297 9.78 -5.54 0.03
CA LYS A 297 9.60 -4.98 -1.31
C LYS A 297 9.29 -3.48 -1.18
N ALA A 298 9.76 -2.65 -2.10
CA ALA A 298 9.56 -1.21 -1.97
C ALA A 298 8.07 -0.80 -2.07
N TRP A 299 7.29 -1.49 -2.90
CA TRP A 299 5.88 -1.16 -3.16
C TRP A 299 4.92 -1.53 -2.01
N ASP A 300 5.28 -2.50 -1.16
CA ASP A 300 4.54 -2.82 0.08
C ASP A 300 4.55 -1.65 1.12
N HIS A 301 5.46 -0.66 0.94
CA HIS A 301 5.73 0.37 1.95
C HIS A 301 5.76 1.81 1.39
N ALA A 302 6.30 2.02 0.20
CA ALA A 302 6.45 3.34 -0.42
C ALA A 302 5.09 4.01 -0.62
N GLY A 303 5.01 5.31 -0.34
CA GLY A 303 3.75 6.05 -0.26
C GLY A 303 3.04 5.79 1.06
N ALA A 304 2.67 4.54 1.35
CA ALA A 304 1.90 4.20 2.53
C ALA A 304 2.54 4.69 3.84
N MET A 305 3.87 4.59 3.98
CA MET A 305 4.63 5.13 5.12
C MET A 305 4.41 6.65 5.32
N LEU A 306 4.30 7.42 4.24
CA LEU A 306 4.07 8.86 4.27
C LEU A 306 2.76 9.20 5.01
N LEU A 307 1.73 8.35 4.91
CA LEU A 307 0.46 8.53 5.62
C LEU A 307 0.67 8.62 7.14
N PHE A 308 1.63 7.88 7.69
CA PHE A 308 1.94 7.91 9.11
C PHE A 308 2.93 9.04 9.48
N GLU A 309 3.92 9.31 8.62
CA GLU A 309 4.85 10.44 8.81
C GLU A 309 4.10 11.79 8.88
N GLU A 310 3.10 11.99 8.02
CA GLU A 310 2.35 13.24 7.91
C GLU A 310 1.41 13.51 9.10
N VAL A 311 1.10 12.47 9.90
CA VAL A 311 0.37 12.61 11.18
C VAL A 311 1.30 12.63 12.40
N GLY A 312 2.61 12.81 12.19
CA GLY A 312 3.61 12.98 13.24
C GLY A 312 4.36 11.70 13.63
N GLY A 313 4.17 10.61 12.89
CA GLY A 313 4.86 9.34 13.12
C GLY A 313 6.34 9.38 12.74
N LYS A 314 7.12 8.46 13.31
CA LYS A 314 8.50 8.18 12.92
C LYS A 314 8.65 6.72 12.56
N ILE A 315 9.39 6.44 11.49
CA ILE A 315 9.65 5.09 10.98
C ILE A 315 11.16 4.92 10.80
N THR A 316 11.68 3.81 11.31
CA THR A 316 13.05 3.34 11.07
C THR A 316 13.02 1.84 10.77
N ASP A 317 14.17 1.28 10.41
CA ASP A 317 14.37 -0.16 10.51
C ASP A 317 14.65 -0.59 11.98
N VAL A 318 14.87 -1.88 12.21
CA VAL A 318 15.15 -2.47 13.54
C VAL A 318 16.54 -2.06 14.07
N ASP A 319 17.46 -1.62 13.21
CA ASP A 319 18.75 -1.06 13.61
C ASP A 319 18.65 0.45 13.92
N GLY A 320 17.48 1.06 13.75
CA GLY A 320 17.26 2.50 13.94
C GLY A 320 17.71 3.38 12.78
N ARG A 321 18.01 2.80 11.61
CA ARG A 321 18.32 3.56 10.40
C ARG A 321 17.06 4.12 9.78
N ASP A 322 17.19 5.30 9.17
CA ASP A 322 16.14 5.86 8.33
C ASP A 322 15.84 4.90 7.15
N ILE A 323 14.59 4.92 6.71
CA ILE A 323 14.16 4.10 5.58
C ILE A 323 14.74 4.66 4.27
N ASP A 324 15.42 3.80 3.52
CA ASP A 324 16.07 4.10 2.25
C ASP A 324 15.41 3.32 1.10
N LEU A 325 14.49 4.00 0.41
CA LEU A 325 13.82 3.46 -0.77
C LEU A 325 14.73 3.43 -2.01
N THR A 326 15.92 4.04 -1.97
CA THR A 326 16.85 4.08 -3.11
C THR A 326 17.68 2.81 -3.26
N ALA A 327 17.62 1.91 -2.28
CA ALA A 327 18.33 0.63 -2.25
C ALA A 327 17.85 -0.38 -3.31
N GLY A 328 16.84 -0.03 -4.12
CA GLY A 328 16.32 -0.82 -5.22
C GLY A 328 14.90 -1.33 -4.97
N ARG A 329 14.44 -2.29 -5.79
CA ARG A 329 13.10 -2.89 -5.68
C ARG A 329 12.85 -3.60 -4.36
N LYS A 330 13.92 -4.13 -3.76
CA LYS A 330 13.93 -4.66 -2.39
C LYS A 330 14.71 -3.68 -1.53
N MET A 331 14.23 -3.42 -0.32
CA MET A 331 14.81 -2.45 0.60
C MET A 331 16.09 -3.01 1.25
N ALA A 332 17.14 -3.22 0.45
CA ALA A 332 18.37 -3.91 0.85
C ALA A 332 19.20 -3.15 1.90
N ALA A 333 18.95 -1.85 2.07
CA ALA A 333 19.60 -1.02 3.08
C ALA A 333 18.90 -1.06 4.46
N ASN A 334 17.74 -1.69 4.56
CA ASN A 334 16.94 -1.73 5.79
C ASN A 334 16.57 -3.16 6.20
N TYR A 335 16.55 -3.40 7.51
CA TYR A 335 16.13 -4.68 8.08
C TYR A 335 14.96 -4.50 9.05
N GLY A 336 13.81 -5.07 8.69
CA GLY A 336 12.59 -4.96 9.47
C GLY A 336 12.10 -3.51 9.59
N PHE A 337 11.14 -3.29 10.48
CA PHE A 337 10.50 -1.98 10.65
C PHE A 337 10.20 -1.69 12.10
N VAL A 338 10.29 -0.41 12.47
CA VAL A 338 9.80 0.15 13.72
C VAL A 338 9.14 1.49 13.40
N ALA A 339 7.82 1.55 13.50
CA ALA A 339 7.02 2.75 13.39
C ALA A 339 6.36 3.05 14.73
N ALA A 340 6.43 4.29 15.18
CA ALA A 340 5.85 4.74 16.44
C ALA A 340 5.66 6.27 16.45
N PRO A 341 4.88 6.83 17.41
CA PRO A 341 4.83 8.27 17.63
C PRO A 341 6.22 8.85 17.85
N LYS A 342 6.51 10.05 17.34
CA LYS A 342 7.87 10.61 17.35
C LYS A 342 8.45 10.72 18.76
N ASN A 343 7.62 11.06 19.75
CA ASN A 343 7.98 11.15 21.16
C ASN A 343 8.23 9.77 21.83
N LEU A 344 7.70 8.68 21.28
CA LEU A 344 7.81 7.32 21.84
C LEU A 344 8.71 6.37 21.03
N HIS A 345 9.09 6.75 19.81
CA HIS A 345 9.85 5.88 18.90
C HIS A 345 11.14 5.34 19.50
N GLY A 346 11.92 6.18 20.18
CA GLY A 346 13.15 5.74 20.83
C GLY A 346 12.94 4.72 21.95
N LEU A 347 11.81 4.79 22.66
CA LEU A 347 11.43 3.79 23.67
C LEU A 347 11.12 2.45 22.99
N VAL A 348 10.24 2.46 21.98
CA VAL A 348 9.83 1.26 21.24
C VAL A 348 11.03 0.55 20.62
N LEU A 349 11.90 1.30 19.93
CA LEU A 349 13.09 0.74 19.28
C LEU A 349 14.02 0.05 20.29
N ARG A 350 14.35 0.72 21.40
CA ARG A 350 15.23 0.15 22.43
C ARG A 350 14.62 -1.08 23.07
N THR A 351 13.33 -1.04 23.43
CA THR A 351 12.65 -2.20 24.02
C THR A 351 12.67 -3.39 23.08
N LEU A 352 12.40 -3.19 21.79
CA LEU A 352 12.46 -4.27 20.79
C LEU A 352 13.87 -4.87 20.70
N GLN A 353 14.90 -4.03 20.65
CA GLN A 353 16.28 -4.48 20.59
C GLN A 353 16.69 -5.23 21.88
N ASP A 354 16.27 -4.75 23.04
CA ASP A 354 16.54 -5.43 24.31
C ASP A 354 15.90 -6.81 24.38
N VAL A 355 14.67 -6.96 23.88
CA VAL A 355 14.01 -8.28 23.78
C VAL A 355 14.78 -9.22 22.86
N ILE A 356 15.19 -8.76 21.67
CA ILE A 356 15.97 -9.60 20.74
C ILE A 356 17.29 -10.06 21.37
N ARG A 357 17.97 -9.18 22.13
CA ARG A 357 19.21 -9.55 22.86
C ARG A 357 18.94 -10.58 23.94
N GLN A 358 17.89 -10.38 24.73
CA GLN A 358 17.53 -11.27 25.85
C GLN A 358 17.08 -12.65 25.36
N ASP A 359 16.41 -12.71 24.21
CA ASP A 359 16.02 -13.95 23.55
C ASP A 359 17.23 -14.71 22.93
N GLY A 360 18.38 -14.04 22.82
CA GLY A 360 19.64 -14.64 22.33
C GLY A 360 19.84 -14.56 20.82
N ARG A 361 19.01 -13.80 20.09
CA ARG A 361 19.08 -13.61 18.62
C ARG A 361 19.85 -12.35 18.24
N ILE A 362 21.00 -12.11 18.87
CA ILE A 362 21.77 -10.87 18.73
C ILE A 362 22.23 -10.60 17.29
N GLU A 363 22.39 -11.65 16.48
CA GLU A 363 22.69 -11.57 15.05
C GLU A 363 21.63 -10.79 14.26
N LEU A 364 20.41 -10.69 14.78
CA LEU A 364 19.32 -9.90 14.20
C LEU A 364 19.38 -8.41 14.57
N ILE A 365 20.37 -7.97 15.34
CA ILE A 365 20.65 -6.55 15.61
C ILE A 365 22.01 -6.15 15.02
N GLY A 366 22.07 -4.99 14.36
CA GLY A 366 23.30 -4.46 13.79
C GLY A 366 24.33 -4.13 14.87
N SER A 367 25.62 -4.17 14.53
CA SER A 367 26.75 -4.06 15.48
C SER A 367 26.82 -2.75 16.29
N GLY A 368 26.02 -1.75 15.96
CA GLY A 368 25.96 -0.44 16.63
C GLY A 368 24.59 -0.11 17.24
N ALA A 369 23.67 -1.07 17.25
CA ALA A 369 22.34 -0.93 17.83
C ALA A 369 22.30 -1.41 19.26
#